data_AF-B7QIC3-F1
#
_entry.id   AF-B7QIC3-F1
#
_cell.length_a   1.000
_cell.length_b   1.000
_cell.length_c   1.000
_cell.angle_alpha   90.00
_cell.angle_beta   90.00
_cell.angle_gamma   90.00
#
_symmetry.space_group_name_H-M   'P 1'
#
loop_
_entity.id
_entity.type
_entity.pdbx_description
1 polymer ?
#
loop_
_entity_poly.entity_id
_entity_poly.type
_entity_poly.pdbx_seq_one_letter_code
_entity_poly.pdbx_strand_id
1 'polypeptide(L)'
;QRRQVPSTKWYTFDCQHGDEECKGNLYQACAIQYHPDPSVHLPFIACMFESSSPNSAYRRCALKSGFDLEVLAKCNTDKEGNDLMVKYAEWTESVNAKKRLDFVPWIRMNSKDKMFSAFTEFKKTLCEEYERLAKATCPDVSAVNCSV
;
A
#
# COMPACT_ATOMS: atom_id res chain seq x y z
N GLN A 1 5.45 15.53 -3.86
CA GLN A 1 4.16 15.42 -4.56
C GLN A 1 2.97 15.84 -3.68
N ARG A 2 3.18 16.55 -2.55
CA ARG A 2 2.11 17.16 -1.74
C ARG A 2 2.39 18.63 -1.50
N ARG A 3 1.34 19.46 -1.41
CA ARG A 3 1.42 20.90 -1.08
C ARG A 3 0.32 21.24 -0.09
N GLN A 4 0.65 21.96 0.99
CA GLN A 4 -0.37 22.47 1.91
C GLN A 4 -1.09 23.64 1.24
N VAL A 5 -2.42 23.63 1.29
CA VAL A 5 -3.24 24.74 0.80
C VAL A 5 -3.12 25.91 1.79
N PRO A 6 -2.67 27.10 1.34
CA PRO A 6 -2.43 28.24 2.22
C PRO A 6 -3.65 28.55 3.09
N SER A 7 -3.39 28.88 4.36
CA SER A 7 -4.43 29.26 5.34
C SER A 7 -5.46 28.15 5.67
N THR A 8 -5.23 26.91 5.25
CA THR A 8 -6.08 25.77 5.61
C THR A 8 -5.28 24.62 6.22
N LYS A 9 -5.99 23.63 6.75
CA LYS A 9 -5.40 22.36 7.19
C LYS A 9 -5.33 21.30 6.07
N TRP A 10 -5.69 21.66 4.84
CA TRP A 10 -5.80 20.73 3.71
C TRP A 10 -4.51 20.66 2.89
N TYR A 11 -4.29 19.50 2.26
CA TYR A 11 -3.21 19.26 1.30
C TYR A 11 -3.75 18.88 -0.07
N THR A 12 -3.07 19.32 -1.12
CA THR A 12 -3.24 18.83 -2.49
C THR A 12 -2.14 17.84 -2.83
N PHE A 13 -2.46 16.84 -3.64
CA PHE A 13 -1.53 15.80 -4.08
C PHE A 13 -1.42 15.79 -5.60
N ASP A 14 -0.20 15.64 -6.11
CA ASP A 14 0.08 15.52 -7.55
C ASP A 14 0.55 14.09 -7.84
N CYS A 15 -0.31 13.29 -8.48
CA CYS A 15 -0.01 11.89 -8.84
C CYS A 15 0.49 11.77 -10.30
N GLN A 16 1.26 10.73 -10.62
CA GLN A 16 1.87 10.57 -11.95
C GLN A 16 0.84 10.38 -13.07
N HIS A 17 -0.29 9.76 -12.74
CA HIS A 17 -1.43 9.53 -13.64
C HIS A 17 -2.60 10.45 -13.32
N GLY A 18 -2.34 11.61 -12.70
CA GLY A 18 -3.34 12.65 -12.43
C GLY A 18 -4.30 12.35 -11.28
N ASP A 19 -5.37 13.14 -11.20
CA ASP A 19 -6.29 13.15 -10.05
C ASP A 19 -7.00 11.81 -9.81
N GLU A 20 -7.24 11.04 -10.87
CA GLU A 20 -7.87 9.72 -10.75
C GLU A 20 -6.97 8.74 -9.99
N GLU A 21 -5.65 8.77 -10.17
CA GLU A 21 -4.74 7.96 -9.34
C GLU A 21 -4.80 8.41 -7.88
N CYS A 22 -4.74 9.72 -7.63
CA CYS A 22 -4.81 10.26 -6.26
C CYS A 22 -6.12 9.85 -5.55
N LYS A 23 -7.24 9.88 -6.27
CA LYS A 23 -8.55 9.42 -5.77
C LYS A 23 -8.58 7.92 -5.48
N GLY A 24 -7.95 7.11 -6.32
CA GLY A 24 -7.80 5.67 -6.11
C GLY A 24 -6.96 5.37 -4.87
N ASN A 25 -5.82 6.03 -4.73
CA ASN A 25 -4.94 5.93 -3.56
C ASN A 25 -5.68 6.30 -2.26
N LEU A 26 -6.53 7.33 -2.29
CA LEU A 26 -7.40 7.70 -1.17
C LEU A 26 -8.36 6.58 -0.78
N TYR A 27 -9.07 5.96 -1.73
CA TYR A 27 -9.96 4.82 -1.42
C TYR A 27 -9.21 3.66 -0.76
N GLN A 28 -8.01 3.34 -1.25
CA GLN A 28 -7.17 2.28 -0.70
C GLN A 28 -6.66 2.64 0.70
N ALA A 29 -6.24 3.89 0.91
CA ALA A 29 -5.83 4.43 2.21
C ALA A 29 -6.97 4.35 3.24
N CYS A 30 -8.20 4.75 2.84
CA CYS A 30 -9.40 4.63 3.67
C CYS A 30 -9.72 3.17 3.99
N ALA A 31 -9.64 2.26 3.02
CA ALA A 31 -9.89 0.85 3.26
C ALA A 31 -8.92 0.26 4.31
N ILE A 32 -7.63 0.61 4.24
CA ILE A 32 -6.63 0.20 5.24
C ILE A 32 -6.96 0.80 6.62
N GLN A 33 -7.41 2.07 6.67
CA GLN A 33 -7.76 2.73 7.93
C GLN A 33 -8.95 2.07 8.64
N TYR A 34 -10.03 1.77 7.91
CA TYR A 34 -11.24 1.17 8.48
C TYR A 34 -11.12 -0.33 8.71
N HIS A 35 -10.29 -1.02 7.91
CA HIS A 35 -10.07 -2.46 8.01
C HIS A 35 -8.56 -2.76 7.95
N PRO A 36 -7.82 -2.57 9.06
CA PRO A 36 -6.37 -2.71 9.08
C PRO A 36 -5.87 -4.15 8.87
N ASP A 37 -6.74 -5.15 9.01
CA ASP A 37 -6.42 -6.54 8.71
C ASP A 37 -6.18 -6.73 7.20
N PRO A 38 -4.97 -7.13 6.76
CA PRO A 38 -4.67 -7.37 5.35
C PRO A 38 -5.57 -8.39 4.68
N SER A 39 -6.07 -9.38 5.42
CA SER A 39 -6.99 -10.37 4.87
C SER A 39 -8.32 -9.76 4.42
N VAL A 40 -8.67 -8.57 4.92
CA VAL A 40 -9.89 -7.84 4.61
C VAL A 40 -9.64 -6.76 3.55
N HIS A 41 -8.62 -5.91 3.70
CA HIS A 41 -8.39 -4.82 2.75
C HIS A 41 -7.66 -5.22 1.47
N LEU A 42 -6.78 -6.23 1.47
CA LEU A 42 -6.07 -6.64 0.25
C LEU A 42 -7.03 -7.13 -0.86
N PRO A 43 -8.09 -7.92 -0.59
CA PRO A 43 -9.07 -8.28 -1.62
C PRO A 43 -9.76 -7.07 -2.26
N PHE A 44 -10.07 -6.02 -1.49
CA PHE A 44 -10.62 -4.77 -2.01
C PHE A 44 -9.62 -4.06 -2.92
N ILE A 45 -8.38 -3.90 -2.47
CA ILE A 45 -7.30 -3.25 -3.22
C ILE A 45 -7.03 -4.00 -4.53
N ALA A 46 -6.88 -5.33 -4.46
CA ALA A 46 -6.65 -6.18 -5.63
C ALA A 46 -7.79 -6.06 -6.66
N CYS A 47 -9.04 -6.09 -6.21
CA CYS A 47 -10.21 -5.90 -7.09
C CYS A 47 -10.19 -4.53 -7.81
N MET A 48 -9.73 -3.46 -7.14
CA MET A 48 -9.58 -2.16 -7.79
C MET A 48 -8.45 -2.17 -8.83
N PHE A 49 -7.30 -2.81 -8.53
CA PHE A 49 -6.15 -2.92 -9.44
C PHE A 49 -6.44 -3.76 -10.69
N GLU A 50 -7.30 -4.78 -10.58
CA GLU A 50 -7.73 -5.60 -11.72
C GLU A 50 -8.64 -4.84 -12.71
N SER A 51 -9.17 -3.69 -12.31
CA SER A 51 -10.04 -2.87 -13.15
C SER A 51 -9.24 -1.93 -14.05
N SER A 52 -9.64 -1.83 -15.32
CA SER A 52 -9.17 -0.76 -16.22
C SER A 52 -9.65 0.64 -15.80
N SER A 53 -10.59 0.71 -14.85
CA SER A 53 -11.06 1.95 -14.24
C SER A 53 -11.22 1.75 -12.73
N PRO A 54 -10.14 1.87 -11.94
CA PRO A 54 -10.16 1.57 -10.50
C PRO A 54 -11.22 2.36 -9.73
N ASN A 55 -11.36 3.65 -10.03
CA ASN A 55 -12.33 4.53 -9.39
C ASN A 55 -13.78 4.24 -9.78
N SER A 56 -14.04 3.58 -10.90
CA SER A 56 -15.39 3.09 -11.22
C SER A 56 -15.67 1.74 -10.57
N ALA A 57 -14.63 0.99 -10.22
CA ALA A 57 -14.73 -0.33 -9.60
C ALA A 57 -14.92 -0.28 -8.08
N TYR A 58 -14.57 0.81 -7.39
CA TYR A 58 -14.55 0.86 -5.91
C TYR A 58 -15.86 0.36 -5.29
N ARG A 59 -17.03 0.74 -5.83
CA ARG A 59 -18.33 0.32 -5.27
C ARG A 59 -18.50 -1.19 -5.30
N ARG A 60 -18.26 -1.80 -6.46
CA ARG A 60 -18.35 -3.25 -6.62
C ARG A 60 -17.32 -3.97 -5.74
N CYS A 61 -16.10 -3.46 -5.68
CA CYS A 61 -15.03 -4.04 -4.87
C CYS A 61 -15.31 -3.92 -3.38
N ALA A 62 -15.82 -2.78 -2.93
CA ALA A 62 -16.21 -2.54 -1.54
C ALA A 62 -17.31 -3.52 -1.12
N LEU A 63 -18.37 -3.66 -1.91
CA LEU A 63 -19.45 -4.61 -1.65
C LEU A 63 -18.94 -6.07 -1.60
N LYS A 64 -18.07 -6.47 -2.54
CA LYS A 64 -17.47 -7.82 -2.57
C LYS A 64 -16.66 -8.13 -1.31
N SER A 65 -15.99 -7.12 -0.76
CA SER A 65 -15.13 -7.25 0.42
C SER A 65 -15.81 -6.83 1.72
N GLY A 66 -17.12 -6.54 1.71
CA GLY A 66 -17.90 -6.21 2.91
C GLY A 66 -17.66 -4.81 3.50
N PHE A 67 -17.13 -3.87 2.71
CA PHE A 67 -16.92 -2.48 3.14
C PHE A 67 -18.20 -1.66 3.03
N ASP A 68 -18.38 -0.73 3.98
CA ASP A 68 -19.41 0.28 3.93
C ASP A 68 -19.08 1.36 2.87
N LEU A 69 -19.98 1.50 1.88
CA LEU A 69 -19.80 2.42 0.76
C LEU A 69 -19.83 3.89 1.18
N GLU A 70 -20.68 4.23 2.15
CA GLU A 70 -20.84 5.62 2.61
C GLU A 70 -19.63 6.05 3.41
N VAL A 71 -19.10 5.16 4.26
CA VAL A 71 -17.87 5.38 5.01
C VAL A 71 -16.69 5.61 4.07
N LEU A 72 -16.50 4.74 3.07
CA LEU A 72 -15.41 4.90 2.09
C LEU A 72 -15.56 6.16 1.24
N ALA A 73 -16.77 6.46 0.75
CA ALA A 73 -17.02 7.65 -0.07
C ALA A 73 -16.81 8.94 0.72
N LYS A 74 -17.24 8.97 1.99
CA LYS A 74 -17.00 10.10 2.88
C LYS A 74 -15.51 10.30 3.13
N CYS A 75 -14.79 9.26 3.55
CA CYS A 75 -13.34 9.33 3.79
C CYS A 75 -12.56 9.78 2.54
N ASN A 76 -12.99 9.38 1.34
CA ASN A 76 -12.35 9.81 0.09
C ASN A 76 -12.39 11.33 -0.15
N THR A 77 -13.31 12.05 0.50
CA THR A 77 -13.56 13.47 0.25
C THR A 77 -13.36 14.37 1.46
N ASP A 78 -13.16 13.80 2.65
CA ASP A 78 -13.07 14.55 3.89
C ASP A 78 -11.62 14.73 4.37
N LYS A 79 -11.51 15.36 5.54
CA LYS A 79 -10.22 15.65 6.16
C LYS A 79 -9.48 14.39 6.59
N GLU A 80 -10.19 13.32 6.97
CA GLU A 80 -9.57 12.06 7.39
C GLU A 80 -8.80 11.44 6.22
N GLY A 81 -9.41 11.32 5.05
CA GLY A 81 -8.72 10.83 3.86
C GLY A 81 -7.52 11.69 3.48
N ASN A 82 -7.68 13.02 3.55
CA ASN A 82 -6.58 13.95 3.29
C ASN A 82 -5.38 13.70 4.21
N ASP A 83 -5.64 13.51 5.51
CA ASP A 83 -4.61 13.24 6.52
C ASP A 83 -3.97 11.86 6.33
N LEU A 84 -4.73 10.85 5.92
CA LEU A 84 -4.18 9.55 5.56
C LEU A 84 -3.19 9.64 4.41
N MET A 85 -3.51 10.41 3.36
CA MET A 85 -2.58 10.63 2.25
C MET A 85 -1.31 11.37 2.68
N VAL A 86 -1.42 12.35 3.59
CA VAL A 86 -0.24 12.99 4.21
C VAL A 86 0.62 11.97 4.94
N LYS A 87 0.00 11.16 5.81
CA LYS A 87 0.67 10.11 6.59
C LYS A 87 1.41 9.11 5.69
N TYR A 88 0.80 8.63 4.61
CA TYR A 88 1.46 7.71 3.70
C TYR A 88 2.57 8.36 2.87
N ALA A 89 2.41 9.64 2.50
CA ALA A 89 3.46 10.39 1.82
C ALA A 89 4.68 10.61 2.74
N GLU A 90 4.45 10.98 4.01
CA GLU A 90 5.50 11.12 5.03
C GLU A 90 6.20 9.80 5.30
N TRP A 91 5.43 8.71 5.41
CA TRP A 91 6.01 7.37 5.59
C TRP A 91 6.92 7.01 4.41
N THR A 92 6.45 7.19 3.18
CA THR A 92 7.22 6.94 1.95
C THR A 92 8.50 7.77 1.90
N GLU A 93 8.44 9.05 2.26
CA GLU A 93 9.61 9.93 2.33
C GLU A 93 10.60 9.48 3.41
N SER A 94 10.10 9.10 4.59
CA SER A 94 10.93 8.67 5.73
C SER A 94 11.77 7.43 5.39
N VAL A 95 11.22 6.50 4.62
CA VAL A 95 11.93 5.29 4.20
C VAL A 95 12.79 5.51 2.95
N ASN A 96 12.53 6.57 2.19
CA ASN A 96 13.26 6.94 0.98
C ASN A 96 14.29 8.06 1.23
N ALA A 97 14.81 8.22 2.46
CA ALA A 97 15.79 9.27 2.80
C ALA A 97 17.04 9.26 1.89
N LYS A 98 17.43 8.08 1.38
CA LYS A 98 18.55 7.91 0.45
C LYS A 98 18.19 8.12 -1.03
N LYS A 99 16.95 8.53 -1.34
CA LYS A 99 16.41 8.74 -2.70
C LYS A 99 16.66 7.54 -3.62
N ARG A 100 16.34 6.34 -3.13
CA ARG A 100 16.50 5.05 -3.85
C ARG A 100 15.24 4.62 -4.58
N LEU A 101 14.10 5.26 -4.30
CA LEU A 101 12.86 5.04 -5.04
C LEU A 101 12.95 5.76 -6.39
N ASP A 102 13.23 5.01 -7.44
CA ASP A 102 13.24 5.45 -8.84
C ASP A 102 12.10 4.84 -9.67
N PHE A 103 11.44 3.80 -9.15
CA PHE A 103 10.36 3.07 -9.81
C PHE A 103 9.37 2.47 -8.78
N VAL A 104 8.12 2.25 -9.20
CA VAL A 104 7.10 1.52 -8.43
C VAL A 104 6.59 0.30 -9.22
N PRO A 105 6.31 -0.84 -8.57
CA PRO A 105 6.24 -1.05 -7.11
C PRO A 105 7.62 -1.18 -6.43
N TRP A 106 7.82 -0.48 -5.31
CA TRP A 106 9.03 -0.60 -4.50
C TRP A 106 8.85 -1.57 -3.33
N ILE A 107 9.34 -2.80 -3.52
CA ILE A 107 9.16 -3.88 -2.55
C ILE A 107 10.34 -3.90 -1.58
N ARG A 108 10.03 -3.91 -0.27
CA ARG A 108 11.01 -3.99 0.81
C ARG A 108 10.68 -5.14 1.76
N MET A 109 11.70 -5.88 2.18
CA MET A 109 11.59 -6.94 3.18
C MET A 109 12.71 -6.74 4.20
N ASN A 110 12.38 -6.75 5.50
CA ASN A 110 13.36 -6.57 6.58
C ASN A 110 14.23 -5.31 6.41
N SER A 111 13.58 -4.18 6.08
CA SER A 111 14.23 -2.88 5.80
C SER A 111 15.19 -2.85 4.61
N LYS A 112 15.31 -3.94 3.84
CA LYS A 112 16.13 -4.03 2.63
C LYS A 112 15.25 -3.96 1.39
N ASP A 113 15.81 -3.36 0.35
CA ASP A 113 15.12 -3.23 -0.94
C ASP A 113 15.23 -4.56 -1.67
N LYS A 114 14.09 -5.05 -2.15
CA LYS A 114 13.92 -6.34 -2.83
C LYS A 114 13.18 -6.22 -4.14
N MET A 115 12.93 -5.00 -4.61
CA MET A 115 12.13 -4.68 -5.78
C MET A 115 12.41 -5.62 -6.96
N PHE A 116 13.65 -5.72 -7.44
CA PHE A 116 13.96 -6.53 -8.62
C PHE A 116 13.61 -8.01 -8.47
N SER A 117 14.06 -8.66 -7.39
CA SER A 117 13.83 -10.10 -7.19
C SER A 117 12.40 -10.41 -6.77
N ALA A 118 11.79 -9.57 -5.92
CA ALA A 118 10.43 -9.79 -5.43
C ALA A 118 9.36 -9.43 -6.47
N PHE A 119 9.66 -8.53 -7.41
CA PHE A 119 8.73 -8.19 -8.49
C PHE A 119 8.60 -9.32 -9.51
N THR A 120 9.69 -10.05 -9.76
CA THR A 120 9.72 -11.19 -10.68
C THR A 120 9.37 -12.50 -9.98
N GLU A 121 9.97 -12.76 -8.83
CA GLU A 121 9.94 -14.02 -8.11
C GLU A 121 9.60 -13.77 -6.62
N PHE A 122 8.38 -13.28 -6.36
CA PHE A 122 7.96 -12.87 -5.01
C PHE A 122 8.09 -14.00 -3.99
N LYS A 123 7.52 -15.18 -4.29
CA LYS A 123 7.50 -16.33 -3.37
C LYS A 123 8.91 -16.79 -3.02
N LYS A 124 9.77 -16.91 -4.04
CA LYS A 124 11.19 -17.27 -3.87
C LYS A 124 11.92 -16.25 -2.99
N THR A 125 11.81 -14.97 -3.33
CA THR A 125 12.47 -13.90 -2.55
C THR A 125 11.99 -13.87 -1.10
N LEU A 126 10.68 -14.05 -0.87
CA LEU A 126 10.10 -14.11 0.47
C LEU A 126 10.66 -15.28 1.27
N CYS A 127 10.72 -16.46 0.65
CA CYS A 127 11.27 -17.66 1.29
C CYS A 127 12.75 -17.53 1.63
N GLU A 128 13.57 -17.01 0.72
CA GLU A 128 14.98 -16.74 0.98
C GLU A 128 15.17 -15.77 2.17
N GLU A 129 14.35 -14.72 2.26
CA GLU A 129 14.39 -13.79 3.39
C GLU A 129 13.91 -14.43 4.70
N TYR A 130 12.87 -15.27 4.66
CA TYR A 130 12.37 -15.99 5.83
C TYR A 130 13.40 -16.98 6.35
N GLU A 131 13.99 -17.80 5.48
CA GLU A 131 15.07 -18.70 5.84
C GLU A 131 16.22 -17.93 6.48
N ARG A 132 16.70 -16.87 5.84
CA ARG A 132 17.80 -16.04 6.36
C ARG A 132 17.50 -15.52 7.78
N LEU A 133 16.27 -15.05 8.04
CA LEU A 133 15.85 -14.61 9.36
C LEU A 133 15.83 -15.76 10.37
N ALA A 134 15.29 -16.91 9.97
CA ALA A 134 15.22 -18.08 10.83
C ALA A 134 16.61 -18.57 11.24
N LYS A 135 17.56 -18.70 10.31
CA LYS A 135 18.95 -19.09 10.61
C LYS A 135 19.64 -18.13 11.58
N ALA A 136 19.30 -16.84 11.52
CA ALA A 136 19.89 -15.81 12.38
C ALA A 136 19.27 -15.78 13.79
N THR A 137 18.04 -16.26 13.95
CA THR A 137 17.25 -16.09 15.19
C THR A 137 17.07 -17.39 15.96
N CYS A 138 17.04 -18.53 15.26
CA CYS A 138 16.77 -19.84 15.85
C CYS A 138 18.08 -20.62 16.05
N PRO A 139 18.35 -21.17 17.26
CA PRO A 139 19.55 -21.96 17.53
C PRO A 139 19.54 -23.34 16.85
N ASP A 140 18.38 -23.85 16.43
CA ASP A 140 18.23 -25.11 15.69
C ASP A 140 17.49 -24.85 14.36
N VAL A 141 18.24 -24.91 13.26
CA VAL A 141 17.84 -24.44 11.93
C VAL A 141 17.06 -25.51 11.14
N SER A 142 16.88 -26.69 11.74
CA SER A 142 16.39 -27.90 11.07
C SER A 142 14.92 -27.85 10.61
N ALA A 143 14.13 -26.86 11.03
CA ALA A 143 12.69 -26.79 10.76
C ALA A 143 12.25 -25.78 9.68
N VAL A 144 13.16 -24.97 9.12
CA VAL A 144 12.77 -23.94 8.15
C VAL A 144 13.00 -24.43 6.73
N ASN A 145 11.95 -25.03 6.16
CA ASN A 145 11.89 -25.42 4.77
C ASN A 145 10.77 -24.64 4.08
N CYS A 146 11.14 -23.70 3.24
CA CYS A 146 10.21 -22.91 2.46
C CYS A 146 10.15 -23.56 1.07
N SER A 147 9.22 -24.49 0.87
CA SER A 147 9.05 -25.15 -0.43
C SER A 147 8.44 -24.15 -1.42
N VAL A 148 9.24 -23.66 -2.37
CA VAL A 148 8.82 -22.74 -3.43
C VAL A 148 8.65 -23.47 -4.75
#